data_AF-A0A6L8IL43-F1
#
_entry.id   AF-A0A6L8IL43-F1
#
_cell.length_a   1.000
_cell.length_b   1.000
_cell.length_c   1.000
_cell.angle_alpha   90.00
_cell.angle_beta   90.00
_cell.angle_gamma   90.00
#
_symmetry.space_group_name_H-M   'P 1'
#
loop_
_entity.id
_entity.type
_entity.pdbx_description
1 polymer ?
#
loop_
_entity_poly.entity_id
_entity_poly.type
_entity_poly.pdbx_seq_one_letter_code
_entity_poly.pdbx_strand_id
1 'polypeptide(L)'
;MEAAVIDTLRFADRLKEAGFDPSKADGLARALGEELGDRVLTRNDRDALGMRIDGLDAKFDARFEGLEAKFDAKFDGLEAKFDGLEAKFDG
;
A
#
# COMPACT_ATOMS: atom_id res chain seq x y z
N MET A 1 6.99 13.61 5.44
CA MET A 1 8.35 13.22 5.86
C MET A 1 8.84 12.21 4.85
N GLU A 2 9.85 12.55 4.07
CA GLU A 2 10.47 11.63 3.11
C GLU A 2 11.26 10.58 3.92
N ALA A 3 10.82 9.32 3.92
CA ALA A 3 11.51 8.26 4.64
C ALA A 3 12.93 8.13 4.08
N ALA A 4 13.94 8.45 4.89
CA ALA A 4 15.34 8.28 4.53
C ALA A 4 15.61 6.79 4.34
N VAL A 5 15.67 6.33 3.08
CA VAL A 5 16.10 4.98 2.75
C VAL A 5 17.60 4.93 2.95
N ILE A 6 18.06 4.12 3.90
CA ILE A 6 19.48 3.90 4.09
C ILE A 6 19.91 2.82 3.08
N ASP A 7 20.74 3.24 2.14
CA ASP A 7 21.41 2.35 1.20
C ASP A 7 22.78 1.98 1.77
N THR A 8 22.88 0.79 2.36
CA THR A 8 24.12 0.30 2.98
C THR A 8 25.23 0.04 1.96
N LEU A 9 24.89 -0.23 0.70
CA LEU A 9 25.88 -0.38 -0.37
C LEU A 9 26.49 0.98 -0.70
N ARG A 10 25.65 1.99 -0.90
CA ARG A 10 26.11 3.37 -1.11
C ARG A 10 26.91 3.91 0.08
N PHE A 11 26.59 3.46 1.30
CA PHE A 11 27.37 3.77 2.49
C PHE A 11 28.77 3.15 2.45
N ALA A 12 28.89 1.87 2.07
CA ALA A 12 30.19 1.20 1.89
C ALA A 12 31.06 1.91 0.84
N ASP A 13 30.47 2.29 -0.29
CA ASP A 13 31.18 2.97 -1.37
C ASP A 13 31.74 4.33 -0.91
N ARG A 14 30.95 5.11 -0.17
CA ARG A 14 31.42 6.38 0.40
C ARG A 14 32.56 6.21 1.40
N LEU A 15 32.56 5.12 2.18
CA LEU A 15 33.67 4.83 3.09
C LEU A 15 34.95 4.51 2.32
N LYS A 16 34.85 3.73 1.23
CA LYS A 16 35.98 3.45 0.34
C LYS A 16 36.52 4.73 -0.31
N GLU A 17 35.64 5.59 -0.79
CA GLU A 17 35.99 6.91 -1.34
C GLU A 17 36.67 7.81 -0.29
N ALA A 18 36.30 7.69 0.98
CA ALA A 18 36.93 8.39 2.10
C ALA A 18 38.28 7.78 2.52
N GLY A 19 38.77 6.75 1.84
CA GLY A 19 40.06 6.11 2.09
C GLY A 19 40.03 5.01 3.15
N PHE A 20 38.85 4.52 3.55
CA PHE A 20 38.77 3.32 4.38
C PHE A 20 39.18 2.07 3.60
N ASP A 21 39.78 1.12 4.30
CA ASP A 21 40.03 -0.21 3.75
C ASP A 21 38.71 -0.85 3.25
N PRO A 22 38.68 -1.43 2.03
CA PRO A 22 37.46 -1.97 1.45
C PRO A 22 36.77 -3.02 2.32
N SER A 23 37.53 -3.91 2.95
CA SER A 23 36.99 -4.96 3.81
C SER A 23 36.35 -4.38 5.07
N LYS A 24 36.95 -3.31 5.62
CA LYS A 24 36.39 -2.59 6.77
C LYS A 24 35.13 -1.80 6.40
N ALA A 25 35.12 -1.16 5.23
CA ALA A 25 33.96 -0.42 4.73
C ALA A 25 32.75 -1.35 4.54
N ASP A 26 32.97 -2.51 3.93
CA ASP A 26 31.92 -3.53 3.73
C ASP A 26 31.43 -4.09 5.07
N GLY A 27 32.34 -4.35 6.01
CA GLY A 27 31.99 -4.81 7.36
C GLY A 27 31.15 -3.80 8.15
N LEU A 28 31.50 -2.51 8.08
CA LEU A 28 30.75 -1.43 8.73
C LEU A 28 29.37 -1.24 8.11
N ALA A 29 29.27 -1.30 6.78
CA ALA A 29 27.98 -1.23 6.08
C ALA A 29 27.05 -2.40 6.45
N ARG A 30 27.62 -3.59 6.60
CA ARG A 30 26.88 -4.77 7.03
C ARG A 30 26.41 -4.67 8.48
N ALA A 31 27.28 -4.28 9.40
CA ALA A 31 26.91 -4.07 10.80
C ALA A 31 25.84 -2.97 10.97
N LEU A 32 25.94 -1.89 10.19
CA LEU A 32 24.92 -0.84 10.15
C LEU A 32 23.58 -1.38 9.63
N GLY A 33 23.60 -2.20 8.58
CA GLY A 33 22.40 -2.85 8.07
C GLY A 33 21.75 -3.82 9.07
N GLU A 34 22.56 -4.60 9.79
CA GLU A 34 22.09 -5.55 10.80
C GLU A 34 21.48 -4.82 12.02
N GLU A 35 22.10 -3.75 12.51
CA GLU A 35 21.60 -2.98 13.66
C GLU A 35 20.35 -2.13 13.33
N LEU A 36 20.26 -1.65 12.09
CA LEU A 36 19.12 -0.84 11.64
C LEU A 36 17.97 -1.67 11.07
N GLY A 37 18.17 -2.97 10.82
CA GLY A 37 17.25 -3.84 10.08
C GLY A 37 15.80 -3.85 10.58
N ASP A 38 15.59 -3.75 11.88
CA ASP A 38 14.24 -3.71 12.47
C ASP A 38 13.68 -2.28 12.62
N ARG A 39 14.52 -1.25 12.50
CA ARG A 39 14.16 0.17 12.76
C ARG A 39 14.09 1.03 11.51
N VAL A 40 14.57 0.54 10.37
CA VAL A 40 14.62 1.28 9.10
C VAL A 40 14.01 0.41 8.00
N LEU A 41 12.96 0.93 7.36
CA LEU A 41 12.37 0.32 6.18
C LEU A 41 13.41 0.32 5.05
N THR A 42 13.78 -0.86 4.56
CA THR A 42 14.59 -0.99 3.35
C THR A 42 13.76 -0.59 2.13
N ARG A 43 14.42 -0.38 0.97
CA ARG A 43 13.71 -0.14 -0.30
C ARG A 43 12.73 -1.27 -0.61
N ASN A 44 13.11 -2.52 -0.34
CA ASN A 44 12.26 -3.68 -0.57
C ASN A 44 11.02 -3.64 0.33
N ASP A 45 11.15 -3.20 1.59
CA ASP A 45 10.01 -3.07 2.50
C ASP A 45 9.06 -1.96 2.05
N ARG A 46 9.61 -0.86 1.51
CA ARG A 46 8.80 0.20 0.88
C ARG A 46 8.04 -0.33 -0.32
N ASP A 47 8.70 -1.05 -1.22
CA ASP A 47 8.07 -1.57 -2.44
C ASP A 47 7.00 -2.61 -2.08
N ALA A 48 7.28 -3.50 -1.12
CA ALA A 48 6.30 -4.45 -0.58
C ALA A 48 5.10 -3.75 0.09
N LEU A 49 5.34 -2.64 0.80
CA LEU A 49 4.28 -1.83 1.37
C LEU A 49 3.44 -1.16 0.27
N GLY A 50 4.07 -0.66 -0.78
CA GLY A 50 3.39 -0.12 -1.97
C GLY A 50 2.45 -1.15 -2.59
N MET A 51 2.94 -2.35 -2.87
CA MET A 51 2.12 -3.44 -3.41
C MET A 51 0.94 -3.82 -2.50
N ARG A 52 1.15 -3.77 -1.17
CA ARG A 52 0.06 -4.01 -0.20
C ARG A 52 -0.98 -2.90 -0.21
N ILE A 53 -0.55 -1.65 -0.32
CA ILE A 53 -1.45 -0.49 -0.42
C ILE A 53 -2.26 -0.59 -1.71
N ASP A 54 -1.61 -0.81 -2.86
CA ASP A 54 -2.31 -0.97 -4.15
C ASP A 54 -3.34 -2.12 -4.09
N GLY A 55 -2.98 -3.23 -3.43
CA GLY A 55 -3.89 -4.35 -3.21
C GLY A 55 -5.07 -4.02 -2.27
N LEU A 56 -4.89 -3.12 -1.31
CA LEU A 56 -5.98 -2.63 -0.45
C LEU A 56 -6.89 -1.67 -1.23
N ASP A 57 -6.33 -0.77 -2.03
CA ASP A 57 -7.08 0.17 -2.86
C ASP A 57 -8.00 -0.59 -3.83
N ALA A 58 -7.44 -1.54 -4.59
CA ALA A 58 -8.23 -2.39 -5.50
C ALA A 58 -9.34 -3.18 -4.77
N LYS A 59 -9.08 -3.62 -3.54
CA LYS A 59 -10.08 -4.33 -2.72
C LYS A 59 -11.18 -3.39 -2.22
N PHE A 60 -10.86 -2.13 -1.93
CA PHE A 60 -11.84 -1.13 -1.55
C PHE A 60 -12.71 -0.74 -2.75
N ASP A 61 -12.11 -0.49 -3.92
CA ASP A 61 -12.85 -0.19 -5.16
C ASP A 61 -13.88 -1.28 -5.47
N ALA A 62 -13.44 -2.55 -5.50
CA ALA A 62 -14.35 -3.68 -5.75
C ALA A 62 -15.47 -3.80 -4.70
N ARG A 63 -15.20 -3.41 -3.44
CA ARG A 63 -16.23 -3.38 -2.40
C ARG A 63 -17.22 -2.24 -2.60
N PHE A 64 -16.76 -1.07 -3.03
CA PHE A 64 -17.62 0.08 -3.31
C PHE A 64 -18.51 -0.20 -4.52
N GLU A 65 -17.95 -0.69 -5.63
CA GLU A 65 -18.74 -1.13 -6.80
C GLU A 65 -19.81 -2.16 -6.40
N GLY A 66 -19.43 -3.14 -5.57
CA GLY A 66 -20.36 -4.15 -5.06
C GLY A 66 -21.42 -3.61 -4.10
N LEU A 67 -21.18 -2.46 -3.45
CA LEU A 67 -22.18 -1.77 -2.63
C LEU A 67 -23.10 -0.90 -3.48
N GLU A 68 -22.56 -0.18 -4.47
CA GLU A 68 -23.33 0.61 -5.45
C GLU A 68 -24.36 -0.28 -6.15
N ALA A 69 -23.92 -1.39 -6.74
CA ALA A 69 -24.82 -2.33 -7.41
C ALA A 69 -25.93 -2.89 -6.48
N LYS A 70 -25.62 -3.09 -5.19
CA LYS A 70 -26.61 -3.53 -4.19
C LYS A 70 -27.60 -2.43 -3.85
N PHE A 71 -27.17 -1.17 -3.82
CA PHE A 71 -28.06 -0.05 -3.57
C PHE A 71 -28.95 0.20 -4.78
N ASP A 72 -28.42 0.18 -6.00
CA ASP A 72 -29.20 0.31 -7.24
C ASP A 72 -30.30 -0.74 -7.29
N ALA A 73 -29.97 -2.02 -7.10
CA ALA A 73 -30.97 -3.10 -7.10
C ALA A 73 -32.03 -2.94 -5.98
N LYS A 74 -31.66 -2.33 -4.85
CA LYS A 74 -32.63 -2.03 -3.79
C LYS A 74 -33.55 -0.88 -4.16
N PHE A 75 -33.03 0.16 -4.82
CA PHE A 75 -33.84 1.28 -5.30
C PHE A 75 -34.80 0.84 -6.40
N ASP A 76 -34.33 0.09 -7.39
CA ASP A 76 -35.19 -0.51 -8.43
C ASP A 76 -36.31 -1.35 -7.79
N GLY A 77 -35.97 -2.15 -6.78
CA GLY A 77 -36.93 -2.96 -6.04
C GLY A 77 -37.91 -2.15 -5.18
N LEU A 78 -37.56 -0.92 -4.80
CA LEU A 78 -38.46 0.01 -4.12
C LEU A 78 -39.37 0.74 -5.11
N GLU A 79 -38.84 1.18 -6.24
CA GLU A 79 -39.62 1.80 -7.33
C GLU A 79 -40.72 0.83 -7.81
N ALA A 80 -40.36 -0.42 -8.11
CA ALA A 80 -41.35 -1.42 -8.54
C ALA A 80 -42.45 -1.69 -7.49
N LYS A 81 -42.12 -1.60 -6.19
CA LYS A 81 -43.10 -1.73 -5.12
C LYS A 81 -44.02 -0.52 -5.03
N PHE A 82 -43.49 0.67 -5.31
CA PHE A 82 -44.25 1.91 -5.32
C PHE A 82 -45.22 1.94 -6.52
N ASP A 83 -44.74 1.59 -7.72
CA ASP A 83 -45.60 1.43 -8.91
C ASP A 83 -46.73 0.43 -8.66
N GLY A 84 -46.42 -0.70 -8.03
CA GLY A 84 -47.40 -1.71 -7.66
C GLY A 84 -48.39 -1.26 -6.58
N LEU A 85 -48.06 -0.23 -5.80
CA LEU A 85 -48.96 0.38 -4.81
C LEU A 85 -49.86 1.44 -5.49
N GLU A 86 -49.30 2.26 -6.36
CA GLU A 86 -50.03 3.27 -7.15
C GLU A 86 -51.12 2.59 -8.01
N ALA A 87 -50.78 1.52 -8.72
CA ALA A 87 -51.73 0.75 -9.52
C ALA A 87 -52.88 0.14 -8.71
N LYS A 88 -52.68 -0.14 -7.41
CA LYS A 88 -53.74 -0.63 -6.51
C LYS A 88 -54.62 0.49 -5.95
N PHE A 89 -54.14 1.72 -5.97
CA PHE A 89 -54.90 2.87 -5.50
C PHE A 89 -55.76 3.47 -6.62
N ASP A 90 -55.30 3.35 -7.87
CA ASP A 90 -56.00 3.82 -9.07
C ASP A 90 -57.06 2.83 -9.61
N GLY A 91 -57.09 1.59 -9.12
CA GLY A 91 -58.07 0.55 -9.48
C GLY A 91 -59.14 0.33 -8.43
#